data_AF-A0A8J7XTW4-F1
#
_entry.id   AF-A0A8J7XTW4-F1
#
_cell.length_a   1.000
_cell.length_b   1.000
_cell.length_c   1.000
_cell.angle_alpha   90.00
_cell.angle_beta   90.00
_cell.angle_gamma   90.00
#
_symmetry.space_group_name_H-M   'P 1'
#
loop_
_entity.id
_entity.type
_entity.pdbx_description
1 polymer ?
#
loop_
_entity_poly.entity_id
_entity_poly.type
_entity_poly.pdbx_seq_one_letter_code
_entity_poly.pdbx_strand_id
1 'polypeptide(L)'
;MEKDKMEESIVAKSEVVVDGDMSVERITDLIELGHEEECLDYKEKFDFTSKPAAKRSKIDLVCDIVSMTNTDGGYIIVGVKDNKNGTFSPEGVDESCLQRLTQEDIQNLVSSYVDATLRILCKPVKYNNINILAICVFPGRLPVPFRKNGQYQSPKGNPVTKFCEGEIFVRHGAKSERASYEDWIRITEKIRGDERRKVLSTTGGQKGIIDRLDIIIQLLGGAAPPMKALDLAQSSEEDVEDRVAQLLTLQNSAPLRRTLQKEFNSISKFLESQKQTKTFEELVENLDRTFVGFLMQLFAVWVTAIEYDNLDLAQQIVEGLHKLYVRTKSIDYTFETKQIDSLWLQSRCVFLAYCLGAFAVVK
;
A
#
# COMPACT_ATOMS: atom_id res chain seq x y z
N MET A 1 -24.47 21.39 22.88
CA MET A 1 -23.07 20.91 22.94
C MET A 1 -23.11 19.49 22.38
N GLU A 2 -23.27 19.44 21.07
CA GLU A 2 -23.54 18.21 20.33
C GLU A 2 -22.24 17.65 19.79
N LYS A 3 -22.22 16.32 19.72
CA LYS A 3 -21.07 15.46 19.46
C LYS A 3 -20.66 15.58 17.99
N ASP A 4 -19.54 16.24 17.73
CA ASP A 4 -18.76 15.99 16.51
C ASP A 4 -17.63 15.00 16.85
N LYS A 5 -17.96 13.71 16.78
CA LYS A 5 -16.97 12.69 16.45
C LYS A 5 -17.06 12.51 14.94
N MET A 6 -16.11 13.09 14.22
CA MET A 6 -15.79 12.70 12.85
C MET A 6 -15.32 11.25 12.91
N GLU A 7 -16.23 10.32 12.63
CA GLU A 7 -15.88 8.97 12.21
C GLU A 7 -15.35 9.10 10.78
N GLU A 8 -14.03 9.15 10.62
CA GLU A 8 -13.40 8.83 9.35
C GLU A 8 -13.66 7.34 9.07
N SER A 9 -14.79 7.07 8.43
CA SER A 9 -15.03 5.78 7.81
C SER A 9 -13.91 5.54 6.79
N ILE A 10 -13.18 4.44 6.95
CA ILE A 10 -12.27 3.92 5.92
C ILE A 10 -13.16 3.47 4.76
N VAL A 11 -13.53 4.40 3.89
CA VAL A 11 -14.26 4.11 2.66
C VAL A 11 -13.25 3.45 1.72
N ALA A 12 -13.51 2.21 1.31
CA ALA A 12 -12.76 1.60 0.23
C ALA A 12 -12.81 2.54 -0.98
N LYS A 13 -11.64 2.94 -1.49
CA LYS A 13 -11.50 3.94 -2.58
C LYS A 13 -12.22 3.50 -3.86
N SER A 14 -12.40 2.19 -4.03
CA SER A 14 -13.26 1.59 -5.04
C SER A 14 -13.69 0.19 -4.61
N GLU A 15 -14.91 -0.24 -4.98
CA GLU A 15 -15.41 -1.60 -4.76
C GLU A 15 -14.87 -2.59 -5.81
N VAL A 16 -14.36 -2.07 -6.94
CA VAL A 16 -13.82 -2.86 -8.04
C VAL A 16 -12.31 -3.10 -7.93
N VAL A 17 -11.96 -4.38 -7.81
CA VAL A 17 -10.59 -4.88 -7.92
C VAL A 17 -10.22 -5.14 -9.39
N VAL A 18 -9.09 -4.59 -9.82
CA VAL A 18 -8.52 -4.79 -11.17
C VAL A 18 -7.69 -6.07 -11.21
N ASP A 19 -8.38 -7.20 -11.42
CA ASP A 19 -7.80 -8.55 -11.45
C ASP A 19 -7.51 -9.07 -12.87
N GLY A 20 -8.07 -8.42 -13.89
CA GLY A 20 -7.96 -8.85 -15.28
C GLY A 20 -8.88 -10.00 -15.64
N ASP A 21 -9.82 -10.37 -14.76
CA ASP A 21 -10.86 -11.34 -15.09
C ASP A 21 -11.86 -10.71 -16.07
N MET A 22 -12.03 -11.41 -17.19
CA MET A 22 -12.92 -11.05 -18.31
C MET A 22 -13.96 -12.16 -18.53
N SER A 23 -14.28 -12.92 -17.47
CA SER A 23 -15.35 -13.91 -17.40
C SER A 23 -16.73 -13.26 -17.54
N VAL A 24 -17.74 -14.04 -17.92
CA VAL A 24 -19.10 -13.51 -18.06
C VAL A 24 -19.63 -13.11 -16.69
N GLU A 25 -19.32 -13.91 -15.68
CA GLU A 25 -19.66 -13.72 -14.27
C GLU A 25 -19.09 -12.39 -13.78
N ARG A 26 -17.80 -12.15 -13.97
CA ARG A 26 -17.17 -10.88 -13.53
C ARG A 26 -17.80 -9.67 -14.19
N ILE A 27 -18.03 -9.71 -15.50
CA ILE A 27 -18.66 -8.59 -16.21
C ILE A 27 -20.13 -8.41 -15.78
N THR A 28 -20.83 -9.48 -15.44
CA THR A 28 -22.19 -9.44 -14.87
C THR A 28 -22.17 -8.70 -13.53
N ASP A 29 -21.26 -9.08 -12.61
CA ASP A 29 -21.10 -8.41 -11.32
C ASP A 29 -20.80 -6.91 -11.50
N LEU A 30 -19.90 -6.58 -12.44
CA LEU A 30 -19.56 -5.19 -12.74
C LEU A 30 -20.73 -4.40 -13.29
N ILE A 31 -21.66 -4.99 -14.05
CA ILE A 31 -22.86 -4.31 -14.53
C ILE A 31 -23.88 -4.16 -13.40
N GLU A 32 -24.00 -5.16 -12.52
CA GLU A 32 -24.94 -5.18 -11.40
C GLU A 32 -24.61 -4.17 -10.30
N LEU A 33 -23.36 -3.71 -10.19
CA LEU A 33 -22.98 -2.58 -9.32
C LEU A 33 -23.83 -1.33 -9.59
N GLY A 34 -24.21 -1.08 -10.84
CA GLY A 34 -25.18 -0.04 -11.19
C GLY A 34 -24.74 1.39 -10.84
N HIS A 35 -23.43 1.64 -10.72
CA HIS A 35 -22.85 2.96 -10.56
C HIS A 35 -21.42 3.02 -11.13
N GLU A 36 -20.95 4.23 -11.45
CA GLU A 36 -19.56 4.46 -11.87
C GLU A 36 -18.69 4.87 -10.69
N GLU A 37 -17.42 4.53 -10.75
CA GLU A 37 -16.42 4.85 -9.72
C GLU A 37 -15.01 4.98 -10.33
N GLU A 38 -13.97 5.09 -9.49
CA GLU A 38 -12.59 5.32 -9.97
C GLU A 38 -12.10 4.19 -10.88
N CYS A 39 -12.47 2.94 -10.57
CA CYS A 39 -12.06 1.74 -11.29
C CYS A 39 -13.17 1.16 -12.21
N LEU A 40 -14.32 1.81 -12.37
CA LEU A 40 -15.41 1.34 -13.23
C LEU A 40 -16.08 2.48 -13.99
N ASP A 41 -16.18 2.32 -15.31
CA ASP A 41 -16.74 3.30 -16.23
C ASP A 41 -17.72 2.63 -17.20
N TYR A 42 -18.87 3.26 -17.41
CA TYR A 42 -19.87 2.80 -18.36
C TYR A 42 -19.89 3.69 -19.60
N LYS A 43 -19.97 3.05 -20.77
CA LYS A 43 -20.14 3.76 -22.04
C LYS A 43 -21.35 3.21 -22.77
N GLU A 44 -22.29 4.07 -23.15
CA GLU A 44 -23.51 3.65 -23.86
C GLU A 44 -23.17 3.06 -25.23
N LYS A 45 -22.53 3.87 -26.08
CA LYS A 45 -22.18 3.54 -27.47
C LYS A 45 -20.83 4.14 -27.80
N PHE A 46 -20.12 3.49 -28.72
CA PHE A 46 -18.88 4.00 -29.25
C PHE A 46 -18.97 4.12 -30.78
N ASP A 47 -18.85 5.34 -31.31
CA ASP A 47 -18.89 5.60 -32.75
C ASP A 47 -17.46 5.58 -33.34
N PHE A 48 -17.25 4.69 -34.32
CA PHE A 48 -15.97 4.57 -35.06
C PHE A 48 -15.90 5.31 -36.38
N THR A 49 -16.97 5.96 -36.82
CA THR A 49 -17.03 6.60 -38.13
C THR A 49 -15.99 7.71 -38.29
N SER A 50 -15.85 8.26 -39.49
CA SER A 50 -15.01 9.45 -39.73
C SER A 50 -15.72 10.76 -39.32
N LYS A 51 -16.91 10.67 -38.70
CA LYS A 51 -17.72 11.83 -38.32
C LYS A 51 -17.10 12.57 -37.12
N PRO A 52 -17.41 13.87 -36.95
CA PRO A 52 -16.94 14.63 -35.79
C PRO A 52 -17.29 13.99 -34.44
N ALA A 53 -18.48 13.39 -34.32
CA ALA A 53 -18.93 12.69 -33.11
C ALA A 53 -18.04 11.48 -32.76
N ALA A 54 -17.66 10.68 -33.76
CA ALA A 54 -16.76 9.55 -33.59
C ALA A 54 -15.35 9.96 -33.14
N LYS A 55 -14.87 11.12 -33.60
CA LYS A 55 -13.58 11.66 -33.14
C LYS A 55 -13.62 12.00 -31.65
N ARG A 56 -14.72 12.57 -31.17
CA ARG A 56 -14.94 12.81 -29.75
C ARG A 56 -14.94 11.51 -28.94
N SER A 57 -15.73 10.51 -29.34
CA SER A 57 -15.76 9.20 -28.65
C SER A 57 -14.37 8.57 -28.52
N LYS A 58 -13.57 8.62 -29.58
CA LYS A 58 -12.17 8.14 -29.59
C LYS A 58 -11.29 8.89 -28.60
N ILE A 59 -11.38 10.22 -28.56
CA ILE A 59 -10.58 11.05 -27.66
C ILE A 59 -11.00 10.86 -26.20
N ASP A 60 -12.31 10.76 -25.94
CA ASP A 60 -12.83 10.54 -24.58
C ASP A 60 -12.37 9.16 -24.06
N LEU A 61 -12.48 8.08 -24.85
CA LEU A 61 -11.99 6.76 -24.45
C LEU A 61 -10.47 6.73 -24.22
N VAL A 62 -9.69 7.38 -25.07
CA VAL A 62 -8.23 7.49 -24.86
C VAL A 62 -7.94 8.21 -23.54
N CYS A 63 -8.66 9.29 -23.26
CA CYS A 63 -8.52 10.02 -22.00
C CYS A 63 -8.84 9.13 -20.80
N ASP A 64 -9.93 8.35 -20.87
CA ASP A 64 -10.34 7.44 -19.80
C ASP A 64 -9.34 6.31 -19.56
N ILE A 65 -8.86 5.65 -20.62
CA ILE A 65 -7.86 4.59 -20.54
C ILE A 65 -6.55 5.12 -19.94
N VAL A 66 -6.07 6.28 -20.41
CA VAL A 66 -4.82 6.87 -19.88
C VAL A 66 -4.99 7.29 -18.42
N SER A 67 -6.16 7.83 -18.06
CA SER A 67 -6.47 8.23 -16.68
C SER A 67 -6.49 7.02 -15.75
N MET A 68 -7.16 5.93 -16.13
CA MET A 68 -7.14 4.66 -15.38
C MET A 68 -5.73 4.07 -15.29
N THR A 69 -4.93 4.18 -16.35
CA THR A 69 -3.54 3.71 -16.32
C THR A 69 -2.69 4.52 -15.32
N ASN A 70 -2.93 5.83 -15.22
CA ASN A 70 -2.20 6.70 -14.28
C ASN A 70 -2.69 6.58 -12.83
N THR A 71 -3.84 5.95 -12.61
CA THR A 71 -4.35 5.62 -11.27
C THR A 71 -4.25 4.12 -11.03
N ASP A 72 -5.31 3.48 -10.54
CA ASP A 72 -5.32 2.12 -10.02
C ASP A 72 -5.78 1.09 -11.07
N GLY A 73 -5.92 1.51 -12.33
CA GLY A 73 -6.53 0.73 -13.40
C GLY A 73 -8.04 0.87 -13.40
N GLY A 74 -8.71 -0.04 -14.10
CA GLY A 74 -10.16 -0.13 -14.06
C GLY A 74 -10.76 -0.93 -15.20
N TYR A 75 -12.09 -1.03 -15.17
CA TYR A 75 -12.92 -1.61 -16.22
C TYR A 75 -13.73 -0.53 -16.91
N ILE A 76 -13.75 -0.58 -18.24
CA ILE A 76 -14.67 0.20 -19.07
C ILE A 76 -15.63 -0.80 -19.73
N ILE A 77 -16.92 -0.67 -19.45
CA ILE A 77 -17.96 -1.53 -19.99
C ILE A 77 -18.78 -0.75 -21.01
N VAL A 78 -18.65 -1.15 -22.28
CA VAL A 78 -19.35 -0.53 -23.41
C VAL A 78 -20.63 -1.29 -23.74
N GLY A 79 -21.72 -0.57 -23.95
CA GLY A 79 -23.08 -1.10 -24.09
C GLY A 79 -23.95 -0.87 -22.85
N VAL A 80 -23.53 0.00 -21.92
CA VAL A 80 -24.30 0.35 -20.72
C VAL A 80 -24.61 1.83 -20.73
N LYS A 81 -25.89 2.17 -20.66
CA LYS A 81 -26.40 3.53 -20.72
C LYS A 81 -26.63 4.12 -19.34
N ASP A 82 -26.14 5.32 -19.13
CA ASP A 82 -26.59 6.19 -18.03
C ASP A 82 -27.94 6.83 -18.40
N ASN A 83 -28.99 6.48 -17.64
CA ASN A 83 -30.33 7.00 -17.83
C ASN A 83 -30.52 8.43 -17.27
N LYS A 84 -29.45 9.08 -16.78
CA LYS A 84 -29.40 10.45 -16.24
C LYS A 84 -30.28 10.69 -15.01
N ASN A 85 -30.77 9.62 -14.42
CA ASN A 85 -31.50 9.56 -13.15
C ASN A 85 -30.70 8.79 -12.08
N GLY A 86 -29.41 8.54 -12.33
CA GLY A 86 -28.54 7.73 -11.48
C GLY A 86 -28.74 6.22 -11.63
N THR A 87 -29.42 5.75 -12.69
CA THR A 87 -29.56 4.33 -13.00
C THR A 87 -28.87 3.99 -14.32
N PHE A 88 -28.36 2.77 -14.40
CA PHE A 88 -27.66 2.26 -15.57
C PHE A 88 -28.44 1.10 -16.16
N SER A 89 -28.55 1.07 -17.49
CA SER A 89 -29.25 0.01 -18.21
C SER A 89 -28.38 -0.56 -19.33
N PRO A 90 -28.19 -1.88 -19.40
CA PRO A 90 -27.41 -2.49 -20.47
C PRO A 90 -28.25 -2.49 -21.76
N GLU A 91 -27.81 -1.72 -22.76
CA GLU A 91 -28.43 -1.65 -24.10
C GLU A 91 -27.70 -2.54 -25.13
N GLY A 92 -26.48 -2.96 -24.81
CA GLY A 92 -25.62 -3.71 -25.70
C GLY A 92 -24.94 -2.87 -26.78
N VAL A 93 -24.06 -3.52 -27.55
CA VAL A 93 -23.39 -2.97 -28.71
C VAL A 93 -23.72 -3.78 -29.96
N ASP A 94 -23.71 -3.12 -31.12
CA ASP A 94 -23.95 -3.78 -32.40
C ASP A 94 -22.70 -4.53 -32.90
N GLU A 95 -22.91 -5.45 -33.83
CA GLU A 95 -21.83 -6.28 -34.40
C GLU A 95 -20.72 -5.43 -35.04
N SER A 96 -21.08 -4.28 -35.61
CA SER A 96 -20.11 -3.37 -36.22
C SER A 96 -19.16 -2.72 -35.21
N CYS A 97 -19.63 -2.51 -33.97
CA CYS A 97 -18.81 -2.03 -32.86
C CYS A 97 -17.83 -3.13 -32.41
N LEU A 98 -18.29 -4.37 -32.27
CA LEU A 98 -17.43 -5.50 -31.88
C LEU A 98 -16.30 -5.77 -32.88
N GLN A 99 -16.58 -5.65 -34.17
CA GLN A 99 -15.58 -5.83 -35.22
C GLN A 99 -14.51 -4.72 -35.25
N ARG A 100 -14.78 -3.55 -34.65
CA ARG A 100 -13.91 -2.37 -34.66
C ARG A 100 -13.28 -2.05 -33.29
N LEU A 101 -13.78 -2.65 -32.21
CA LEU A 101 -13.18 -2.60 -30.88
C LEU A 101 -12.47 -3.90 -30.57
N THR A 102 -11.61 -4.33 -31.48
CA THR A 102 -10.70 -5.42 -31.14
C THR A 102 -9.63 -4.90 -30.17
N GLN A 103 -8.93 -5.83 -29.53
CA GLN A 103 -7.77 -5.50 -28.70
C GLN A 103 -6.71 -4.70 -29.49
N GLU A 104 -6.49 -5.04 -30.76
CA GLU A 104 -5.52 -4.37 -31.63
C GLU A 104 -5.97 -2.93 -31.95
N ASP A 105 -7.25 -2.73 -32.23
CA ASP A 105 -7.80 -1.40 -32.54
C ASP A 105 -7.66 -0.44 -31.36
N ILE A 106 -7.98 -0.90 -30.16
CA ILE A 106 -7.83 -0.09 -28.94
C ILE A 106 -6.36 0.23 -28.70
N GLN A 107 -5.47 -0.75 -28.86
CA GLN A 107 -4.05 -0.49 -28.66
C GLN A 107 -3.46 0.45 -29.70
N ASN A 108 -3.84 0.32 -30.96
CA ASN A 108 -3.43 1.25 -32.01
C ASN A 108 -3.97 2.66 -31.77
N LEU A 109 -5.22 2.78 -31.31
CA LEU A 109 -5.83 4.04 -30.96
C LEU A 109 -5.04 4.73 -29.83
N VAL A 110 -4.82 4.04 -28.72
CA VAL A 110 -4.12 4.56 -27.54
C VAL A 110 -2.66 4.88 -27.86
N SER A 111 -1.94 3.97 -28.51
CA SER A 111 -0.54 4.16 -28.94
C SER A 111 -0.37 5.32 -29.90
N SER A 112 -1.45 5.81 -30.52
CA SER A 112 -1.39 7.03 -31.32
C SER A 112 -1.23 8.29 -30.47
N TYR A 113 -1.67 8.28 -29.20
CA TYR A 113 -1.70 9.43 -28.27
C TYR A 113 -0.70 9.37 -27.11
N VAL A 114 -0.04 8.23 -26.88
CA VAL A 114 0.97 8.06 -25.82
C VAL A 114 2.18 7.29 -26.34
N ASP A 115 3.35 7.50 -25.73
CA ASP A 115 4.59 6.77 -26.06
C ASP A 115 4.85 5.55 -25.15
N ALA A 116 3.91 5.24 -24.26
CA ALA A 116 3.97 4.07 -23.38
C ALA A 116 3.12 2.91 -23.92
N THR A 117 3.63 1.69 -23.81
CA THR A 117 2.85 0.47 -24.05
C THR A 117 1.94 0.22 -22.85
N LEU A 118 0.65 0.52 -23.01
CA LEU A 118 -0.32 0.31 -21.93
C LEU A 118 -0.73 -1.16 -21.88
N ARG A 119 -1.00 -1.69 -20.68
CA ARG A 119 -1.52 -3.04 -20.51
C ARG A 119 -3.05 -2.97 -20.53
N ILE A 120 -3.65 -3.44 -21.61
CA ILE A 120 -5.09 -3.40 -21.84
C ILE A 120 -5.55 -4.79 -22.30
N LEU A 121 -6.68 -5.26 -21.77
CA LEU A 121 -7.42 -6.39 -22.30
C LEU A 121 -8.75 -5.91 -22.83
N CYS A 122 -9.17 -6.42 -23.99
CA CYS A 122 -10.46 -6.13 -24.57
C CYS A 122 -11.13 -7.44 -24.97
N LYS A 123 -12.39 -7.62 -24.55
CA LYS A 123 -13.13 -8.84 -24.86
C LYS A 123 -14.63 -8.56 -25.04
N PRO A 124 -15.24 -9.07 -26.13
CA PRO A 124 -16.70 -9.13 -26.23
C PRO A 124 -17.26 -10.18 -25.26
N VAL A 125 -18.30 -9.82 -24.53
CA VAL A 125 -18.96 -10.67 -23.54
C VAL A 125 -20.46 -10.66 -23.79
N LYS A 126 -21.12 -11.82 -23.67
CA LYS A 126 -22.57 -11.93 -23.75
C LYS A 126 -23.17 -11.84 -22.35
N TYR A 127 -23.86 -10.75 -22.08
CA TYR A 127 -24.64 -10.54 -20.86
C TYR A 127 -26.12 -10.66 -21.24
N ASN A 128 -26.90 -11.56 -20.62
CA ASN A 128 -28.35 -11.71 -20.91
C ASN A 128 -28.73 -11.67 -22.41
N ASN A 129 -27.96 -12.37 -23.26
CA ASN A 129 -28.09 -12.41 -24.74
C ASN A 129 -27.84 -11.09 -25.49
N ILE A 130 -27.45 -10.01 -24.82
CA ILE A 130 -26.94 -8.80 -25.45
C ILE A 130 -25.40 -8.81 -25.45
N ASN A 131 -24.82 -8.28 -26.54
CA ASN A 131 -23.38 -8.16 -26.66
C ASN A 131 -22.91 -6.93 -25.89
N ILE A 132 -21.92 -7.10 -25.03
CA ILE A 132 -21.22 -6.05 -24.30
C ILE A 132 -19.75 -6.14 -24.67
N LEU A 133 -19.04 -5.01 -24.64
CA LEU A 133 -17.59 -5.01 -24.75
C LEU A 133 -16.98 -4.59 -23.42
N ALA A 134 -16.16 -5.46 -22.84
CA ALA A 134 -15.39 -5.14 -21.65
C ALA A 134 -13.96 -4.78 -22.03
N ILE A 135 -13.44 -3.71 -21.43
CA ILE A 135 -12.04 -3.29 -21.53
C ILE A 135 -11.47 -3.23 -20.11
N CYS A 136 -10.46 -4.04 -19.82
CA CYS A 136 -9.70 -3.98 -18.57
C CYS A 136 -8.41 -3.20 -18.81
N VAL A 137 -8.19 -2.15 -18.04
CA VAL A 137 -7.01 -1.30 -18.06
C VAL A 137 -6.21 -1.55 -16.79
N PHE A 138 -4.96 -1.99 -16.93
CA PHE A 138 -4.10 -2.19 -15.77
C PHE A 138 -3.40 -0.89 -15.37
N PRO A 139 -3.10 -0.70 -14.08
CA PRO A 139 -2.30 0.42 -13.62
C PRO A 139 -0.91 0.41 -14.27
N GLY A 140 -0.46 1.60 -14.67
CA GLY A 140 0.86 1.88 -15.17
C GLY A 140 1.89 1.91 -14.04
N ARG A 141 3.16 1.71 -14.40
CA ARG A 141 4.28 1.80 -13.45
C ARG A 141 4.79 3.22 -13.25
N LEU A 142 4.65 4.04 -14.29
CA LEU A 142 5.03 5.45 -14.32
C LEU A 142 3.87 6.22 -14.92
N PRO A 143 3.66 7.49 -14.53
CA PRO A 143 2.65 8.33 -15.14
C PRO A 143 2.92 8.49 -16.64
N VAL A 144 1.86 8.37 -17.41
CA VAL A 144 1.84 8.41 -18.88
C VAL A 144 1.27 9.76 -19.31
N PRO A 145 2.11 10.69 -19.78
CA PRO A 145 1.65 11.92 -20.40
C PRO A 145 1.13 11.66 -21.82
N PHE A 146 0.25 12.53 -22.30
CA PHE A 146 -0.12 12.55 -23.72
C PHE A 146 1.02 13.09 -24.59
N ARG A 147 1.26 12.49 -25.75
CA ARG A 147 2.27 12.96 -26.72
C ARG A 147 1.73 13.89 -27.80
N LYS A 148 0.40 14.08 -27.85
CA LYS A 148 -0.27 14.94 -28.83
C LYS A 148 -1.60 15.46 -28.29
N ASN A 149 -2.07 16.56 -28.87
CA ASN A 149 -3.35 17.17 -28.48
C ASN A 149 -4.56 16.30 -28.85
N GLY A 150 -5.47 16.13 -27.90
CA GLY A 150 -6.77 15.48 -28.10
C GLY A 150 -7.84 16.48 -28.52
N GLN A 151 -7.95 16.75 -29.83
CA GLN A 151 -8.88 17.76 -30.37
C GLN A 151 -10.05 17.19 -31.17
N TYR A 152 -11.27 17.62 -30.87
CA TYR A 152 -12.48 17.30 -31.63
C TYR A 152 -13.35 18.55 -31.86
N GLN A 153 -14.39 18.43 -32.70
CA GLN A 153 -15.38 19.50 -32.87
C GLN A 153 -16.58 19.26 -31.96
N SER A 154 -16.99 20.28 -31.23
CA SER A 154 -18.24 20.27 -30.48
C SER A 154 -19.46 20.09 -31.42
N PRO A 155 -20.65 19.75 -30.89
CA PRO A 155 -21.88 19.73 -31.69
C PRO A 155 -22.19 21.05 -32.41
N LYS A 156 -21.62 22.17 -31.93
CA LYS A 156 -21.74 23.52 -32.52
C LYS A 156 -20.64 23.83 -33.56
N GLY A 157 -19.77 22.88 -33.88
CA GLY A 157 -18.66 23.03 -34.84
C GLY A 157 -17.39 23.67 -34.28
N ASN A 158 -17.42 24.23 -33.06
CA ASN A 158 -16.24 24.84 -32.45
C ASN A 158 -15.19 23.78 -32.09
N PRO A 159 -13.89 24.04 -32.32
CA PRO A 159 -12.81 23.15 -31.88
C PRO A 159 -12.75 23.11 -30.35
N VAL A 160 -12.60 21.90 -29.80
CA VAL A 160 -12.45 21.63 -28.37
C VAL A 160 -11.19 20.80 -28.18
N THR A 161 -10.31 21.24 -27.28
CA THR A 161 -9.15 20.48 -26.82
C THR A 161 -9.50 19.81 -25.50
N LYS A 162 -9.53 18.48 -25.47
CA LYS A 162 -9.80 17.69 -24.26
C LYS A 162 -8.57 17.59 -23.36
N PHE A 163 -7.40 17.41 -23.97
CA PHE A 163 -6.10 17.34 -23.33
C PHE A 163 -5.02 17.85 -24.30
N CYS A 164 -3.93 18.36 -23.75
CA CYS A 164 -2.76 18.82 -24.48
C CYS A 164 -1.59 17.84 -24.38
N GLU A 165 -0.66 17.96 -25.30
CA GLU A 165 0.65 17.30 -25.21
C GLU A 165 1.36 17.66 -23.89
N GLY A 166 1.95 16.65 -23.25
CA GLY A 166 2.62 16.73 -21.95
C GLY A 166 1.69 16.63 -20.74
N GLU A 167 0.37 16.74 -20.91
CA GLU A 167 -0.56 16.65 -19.79
C GLU A 167 -0.72 15.21 -19.30
N ILE A 168 -0.84 15.07 -17.98
CA ILE A 168 -1.14 13.81 -17.30
C ILE A 168 -2.56 13.93 -16.75
N PHE A 169 -3.37 12.93 -17.04
CA PHE A 169 -4.73 12.82 -16.52
C PHE A 169 -4.81 11.64 -15.56
N VAL A 170 -5.69 11.76 -14.57
CA VAL A 170 -5.96 10.80 -13.51
C VAL A 170 -7.47 10.64 -13.32
N ARG A 171 -7.88 9.57 -12.66
CA ARG A 171 -9.26 9.36 -12.21
C ARG A 171 -9.49 9.95 -10.82
N HIS A 172 -10.60 10.68 -10.69
CA HIS A 172 -11.20 11.11 -9.42
C HIS A 172 -12.68 10.71 -9.42
N GLY A 173 -12.99 9.60 -8.73
CA GLY A 173 -14.28 8.93 -8.92
C GLY A 173 -14.52 8.62 -10.39
N ALA A 174 -15.73 8.88 -10.89
CA ALA A 174 -16.11 8.63 -12.28
C ALA A 174 -15.51 9.61 -13.32
N LYS A 175 -14.66 10.58 -12.92
CA LYS A 175 -14.16 11.62 -13.83
C LYS A 175 -12.68 11.44 -14.17
N SER A 176 -12.37 11.66 -15.44
CA SER A 176 -11.01 11.79 -15.97
C SER A 176 -10.61 13.27 -16.03
N GLU A 177 -9.67 13.68 -15.19
CA GLU A 177 -9.27 15.08 -14.97
C GLU A 177 -7.76 15.23 -15.03
N ARG A 178 -7.30 16.46 -15.30
CA ARG A 178 -5.86 16.77 -15.28
C ARG A 178 -5.32 16.59 -13.85
N ALA A 179 -4.16 15.94 -13.75
CA ALA A 179 -3.48 15.73 -12.47
C ALA A 179 -3.21 17.07 -11.76
N SER A 180 -3.66 17.12 -10.51
CA SER A 180 -3.45 18.22 -9.56
C SER A 180 -2.09 18.10 -8.88
N TYR A 181 -1.78 19.03 -7.97
CA TYR A 181 -0.56 18.94 -7.16
C TYR A 181 -0.60 17.72 -6.22
N GLU A 182 -1.75 17.47 -5.61
CA GLU A 182 -2.00 16.39 -4.67
C GLU A 182 -1.82 15.01 -5.32
N ASP A 183 -2.18 14.89 -6.60
CA ASP A 183 -1.97 13.68 -7.38
C ASP A 183 -0.51 13.29 -7.52
N TRP A 184 0.39 14.26 -7.59
CA TRP A 184 1.82 13.99 -7.70
C TRP A 184 2.39 13.33 -6.45
N ILE A 185 1.85 13.64 -5.28
CA ILE A 185 2.22 12.99 -4.02
C ILE A 185 1.85 11.50 -4.11
N ARG A 186 0.58 11.23 -4.43
CA ARG A 186 0.03 9.86 -4.60
C ARG A 186 0.81 9.05 -5.64
N ILE A 187 1.08 9.64 -6.80
CA ILE A 187 1.83 8.99 -7.88
C ILE A 187 3.26 8.66 -7.44
N THR A 188 3.94 9.62 -6.80
CA THR A 188 5.33 9.43 -6.36
C THR A 188 5.44 8.36 -5.28
N GLU A 189 4.51 8.34 -4.33
CA GLU A 189 4.43 7.30 -3.29
C GLU A 189 4.20 5.91 -3.88
N LYS A 190 3.28 5.79 -4.85
CA LYS A 190 3.03 4.54 -5.57
C LYS A 190 4.27 4.03 -6.28
N ILE A 191 4.99 4.91 -7.01
CA ILE A 191 6.24 4.55 -7.70
C ILE A 191 7.28 4.06 -6.69
N ARG A 192 7.48 4.79 -5.59
CA ARG A 192 8.42 4.39 -4.52
C ARG A 192 8.05 3.04 -3.91
N GLY A 193 6.77 2.80 -3.65
CA GLY A 193 6.26 1.52 -3.15
C GLY A 193 6.53 0.37 -4.13
N ASP A 194 6.29 0.58 -5.41
CA ASP A 194 6.57 -0.39 -6.48
C ASP A 194 8.06 -0.71 -6.63
N GLU A 195 8.92 0.30 -6.55
CA GLU A 195 10.38 0.12 -6.59
C GLU A 195 10.86 -0.69 -5.38
N ARG A 196 10.38 -0.35 -4.17
CA ARG A 196 10.66 -1.12 -2.95
C ARG A 196 10.30 -2.61 -3.13
N ARG A 197 9.10 -2.90 -3.65
CA ARG A 197 8.64 -4.27 -3.93
C ARG A 197 9.51 -4.99 -4.97
N LYS A 198 9.94 -4.30 -6.02
CA LYS A 198 10.79 -4.90 -7.08
C LYS A 198 12.18 -5.25 -6.56
N VAL A 199 12.81 -4.37 -5.78
CA VAL A 199 14.12 -4.62 -5.14
C VAL A 199 14.06 -5.87 -4.25
N LEU A 200 12.97 -6.07 -3.52
CA LEU A 200 12.73 -7.31 -2.76
C LEU A 200 12.68 -8.56 -3.67
N SER A 201 12.05 -8.46 -4.84
CA SER A 201 11.82 -9.61 -5.75
C SER A 201 12.97 -9.97 -6.71
N THR A 202 13.73 -8.99 -7.22
CA THR A 202 14.71 -9.20 -8.31
C THR A 202 16.12 -9.52 -7.78
N THR A 203 16.43 -9.13 -6.55
CA THR A 203 17.79 -9.29 -5.98
C THR A 203 17.94 -10.55 -5.11
N GLY A 204 16.86 -11.30 -4.85
CA GLY A 204 16.84 -12.27 -3.74
C GLY A 204 16.97 -11.56 -2.38
N GLY A 205 16.47 -10.32 -2.29
CA GLY A 205 16.83 -9.36 -1.26
C GLY A 205 18.29 -8.87 -1.37
N GLN A 206 18.66 -7.87 -0.58
CA GLN A 206 20.04 -7.36 -0.46
C GLN A 206 21.09 -8.45 -0.14
N LYS A 207 20.66 -9.67 0.21
CA LYS A 207 21.47 -10.88 0.30
C LYS A 207 22.32 -11.13 -0.96
N GLY A 208 21.78 -10.94 -2.16
CA GLY A 208 22.54 -11.13 -3.41
C GLY A 208 23.61 -10.06 -3.68
N ILE A 209 23.48 -8.86 -3.08
CA ILE A 209 24.49 -7.79 -3.15
C ILE A 209 25.53 -7.97 -2.04
N ILE A 210 25.11 -8.40 -0.84
CA ILE A 210 25.98 -8.73 0.29
C ILE A 210 26.85 -9.95 -0.03
N ASP A 211 26.29 -11.01 -0.61
CA ASP A 211 27.07 -12.19 -1.05
C ASP A 211 28.14 -11.78 -2.07
N ARG A 212 27.84 -10.83 -2.96
CA ARG A 212 28.83 -10.29 -3.93
C ARG A 212 29.87 -9.37 -3.28
N LEU A 213 29.48 -8.57 -2.28
CA LEU A 213 30.41 -7.74 -1.51
C LEU A 213 31.32 -8.58 -0.61
N ASP A 214 30.80 -9.63 0.03
CA ASP A 214 31.58 -10.58 0.84
C ASP A 214 32.58 -11.35 -0.03
N ILE A 215 32.19 -11.75 -1.24
CA ILE A 215 33.10 -12.32 -2.24
C ILE A 215 34.20 -11.32 -2.63
N ILE A 216 33.86 -10.05 -2.87
CA ILE A 216 34.84 -9.00 -3.21
C ILE A 216 35.79 -8.71 -2.03
N ILE A 217 35.28 -8.67 -0.81
CA ILE A 217 36.07 -8.43 0.43
C ILE A 217 37.01 -9.61 0.70
N GLN A 218 36.55 -10.87 0.49
CA GLN A 218 37.40 -12.06 0.58
C GLN A 218 38.47 -12.11 -0.51
N LEU A 219 38.13 -11.74 -1.75
CA LEU A 219 39.08 -11.63 -2.87
C LEU A 219 40.14 -10.55 -2.64
N LEU A 220 39.81 -9.49 -1.91
CA LEU A 220 40.73 -8.41 -1.53
C LEU A 220 41.46 -8.67 -0.20
N GLY A 221 41.29 -9.86 0.42
CA GLY A 221 42.00 -10.26 1.64
C GLY A 221 41.54 -9.56 2.92
N GLY A 222 40.39 -8.88 2.90
CA GLY A 222 39.79 -8.26 4.08
C GLY A 222 38.94 -9.25 4.88
N ALA A 223 38.97 -9.18 6.21
CA ALA A 223 37.97 -9.80 7.06
C ALA A 223 36.75 -8.87 7.16
N ALA A 224 35.53 -9.39 6.96
CA ALA A 224 34.31 -8.63 7.19
C ALA A 224 34.30 -8.06 8.62
N PRO A 225 33.91 -6.78 8.83
CA PRO A 225 33.92 -6.20 10.16
C PRO A 225 32.98 -6.98 11.08
N PRO A 226 33.41 -7.33 12.32
CA PRO A 226 32.57 -8.07 13.24
C PRO A 226 31.35 -7.20 13.60
N MET A 227 30.14 -7.70 13.29
CA MET A 227 28.89 -7.10 13.80
C MET A 227 28.93 -7.11 15.33
N LYS A 228 29.17 -5.95 15.96
CA LYS A 228 28.88 -5.77 17.40
C LYS A 228 27.39 -5.99 17.63
N ALA A 229 27.04 -6.81 18.61
CA ALA A 229 25.66 -7.10 19.00
C ALA A 229 24.97 -5.82 19.49
N LEU A 230 23.71 -5.63 19.10
CA LEU A 230 22.84 -4.58 19.63
C LEU A 230 22.46 -4.96 21.08
N ASP A 231 22.91 -4.19 22.07
CA ASP A 231 22.58 -4.37 23.48
C ASP A 231 21.51 -3.34 23.88
N LEU A 232 20.24 -3.76 23.79
CA LEU A 232 19.09 -2.89 24.05
C LEU A 232 19.00 -2.43 25.52
N ALA A 233 19.70 -3.08 26.46
CA ALA A 233 19.61 -2.73 27.87
C ALA A 233 20.61 -1.64 28.29
N GLN A 234 21.63 -1.35 27.47
CA GLN A 234 22.72 -0.43 27.81
C GLN A 234 22.97 0.69 26.80
N SER A 235 22.29 0.67 25.64
CA SER A 235 22.41 1.71 24.61
C SER A 235 21.50 2.92 24.89
N SER A 236 21.88 4.10 24.40
CA SER A 236 21.00 5.28 24.41
C SER A 236 19.87 5.11 23.38
N GLU A 237 18.76 5.84 23.57
CA GLU A 237 17.61 5.81 22.65
C GLU A 237 18.01 6.21 21.21
N GLU A 238 18.77 7.30 21.06
CA GLU A 238 19.28 7.77 19.77
C GLU A 238 20.20 6.74 19.10
N ASP A 239 21.09 6.08 19.85
CA ASP A 239 21.96 5.02 19.32
C ASP A 239 21.17 3.80 18.84
N VAL A 240 20.07 3.46 19.53
CA VAL A 240 19.20 2.35 19.17
C VAL A 240 18.40 2.70 17.92
N GLU A 241 17.81 3.89 17.85
CA GLU A 241 17.10 4.37 16.67
C GLU A 241 18.01 4.42 15.45
N ASP A 242 19.19 5.04 15.55
CA ASP A 242 20.16 5.11 14.46
C ASP A 242 20.60 3.72 14.00
N ARG A 243 20.82 2.80 14.93
CA ARG A 243 21.28 1.45 14.60
C ARG A 243 20.18 0.59 14.00
N VAL A 244 18.97 0.69 14.52
CA VAL A 244 17.78 0.01 13.97
C VAL A 244 17.48 0.60 12.59
N ALA A 245 17.52 1.92 12.43
CA ALA A 245 17.37 2.61 11.16
C ALA A 245 18.44 2.15 10.16
N GLN A 246 19.71 2.06 10.54
CA GLN A 246 20.78 1.51 9.70
C GLN A 246 20.47 0.06 9.28
N LEU A 247 20.11 -0.82 10.23
CA LEU A 247 19.84 -2.23 9.96
C LEU A 247 18.56 -2.46 9.14
N LEU A 248 17.54 -1.63 9.34
CA LEU A 248 16.29 -1.62 8.58
C LEU A 248 16.47 -1.02 7.19
N THR A 249 17.31 0.02 7.05
CA THR A 249 17.75 0.57 5.75
C THR A 249 18.51 -0.50 4.95
N LEU A 250 19.30 -1.33 5.65
CA LEU A 250 19.98 -2.51 5.12
C LEU A 250 19.08 -3.77 5.06
N GLN A 251 17.75 -3.62 5.20
CA GLN A 251 16.69 -4.66 5.23
C GLN A 251 17.09 -5.98 5.92
N ASN A 252 18.01 -5.92 6.88
CA ASN A 252 18.57 -7.06 7.57
C ASN A 252 17.88 -7.17 8.93
N SER A 253 16.59 -7.53 8.90
CA SER A 253 15.82 -7.69 10.13
C SER A 253 16.16 -8.97 10.87
N ALA A 254 16.75 -9.99 10.23
CA ALA A 254 17.02 -11.29 10.89
C ALA A 254 17.92 -11.19 12.15
N PRO A 255 19.02 -10.42 12.16
CA PRO A 255 19.76 -10.10 13.37
C PRO A 255 18.91 -9.36 14.40
N LEU A 256 18.13 -8.35 14.00
CA LEU A 256 17.22 -7.62 14.89
C LEU A 256 16.18 -8.54 15.54
N ARG A 257 15.56 -9.44 14.75
CA ARG A 257 14.59 -10.43 15.23
C ARG A 257 15.23 -11.39 16.22
N ARG A 258 16.44 -11.87 15.94
CA ARG A 258 17.21 -12.75 16.84
C ARG A 258 17.62 -12.03 18.12
N THR A 259 18.04 -10.78 18.01
CA THR A 259 18.40 -9.94 19.17
C THR A 259 17.16 -9.68 20.02
N LEU A 260 16.05 -9.18 19.45
CA LEU A 260 14.81 -8.97 20.18
C LEU A 260 14.36 -10.25 20.89
N GLN A 261 14.38 -11.40 20.20
CA GLN A 261 14.01 -12.67 20.83
C GLN A 261 14.94 -13.05 22.00
N LYS A 262 16.25 -12.75 21.90
CA LYS A 262 17.20 -12.94 23.00
C LYS A 262 16.93 -11.97 24.14
N GLU A 263 16.66 -10.70 23.86
CA GLU A 263 16.37 -9.67 24.86
C GLU A 263 15.07 -9.97 25.62
N PHE A 264 13.98 -10.30 24.94
CA PHE A 264 12.73 -10.74 25.60
C PHE A 264 12.95 -11.94 26.52
N ASN A 265 13.80 -12.89 26.11
CA ASN A 265 14.17 -14.03 26.94
C ASN A 265 15.08 -13.63 28.11
N SER A 266 16.00 -12.68 27.90
CA SER A 266 16.88 -12.13 28.93
C SER A 266 16.07 -11.43 30.02
N ILE A 267 15.14 -10.55 29.62
CA ILE A 267 14.24 -9.83 30.52
C ILE A 267 13.32 -10.79 31.28
N SER A 268 12.79 -11.82 30.62
CA SER A 268 11.99 -12.85 31.31
C SER A 268 12.79 -13.51 32.44
N LYS A 269 14.05 -13.91 32.18
CA LYS A 269 14.93 -14.53 33.17
C LYS A 269 15.35 -13.55 34.27
N PHE A 270 15.57 -12.29 33.91
CA PHE A 270 15.88 -11.23 34.87
C PHE A 270 14.74 -11.04 35.86
N LEU A 271 13.49 -10.94 35.39
CA LEU A 271 12.33 -10.83 36.28
C LEU A 271 12.23 -12.04 37.22
N GLU A 272 12.46 -13.25 36.71
CA GLU A 272 12.48 -14.45 37.57
C GLU A 272 13.60 -14.41 38.62
N SER A 273 14.78 -13.88 38.28
CA SER A 273 15.91 -13.80 39.22
C SER A 273 15.70 -12.77 40.33
N GLN A 274 14.91 -11.72 40.09
CA GLN A 274 14.59 -10.71 41.09
C GLN A 274 13.77 -11.24 42.28
N LYS A 275 13.24 -12.47 42.21
CA LYS A 275 12.63 -13.14 43.38
C LYS A 275 13.62 -13.36 44.53
N GLN A 276 14.93 -13.32 44.25
CA GLN A 276 16.00 -13.52 45.23
C GLN A 276 16.56 -12.21 45.79
N THR A 277 16.05 -11.06 45.34
CA THR A 277 16.50 -9.74 45.80
C THR A 277 16.21 -9.56 47.28
N LYS A 278 17.13 -8.93 48.02
CA LYS A 278 17.08 -8.91 49.49
C LYS A 278 16.31 -7.73 50.06
N THR A 279 16.27 -6.61 49.35
CA THR A 279 15.57 -5.40 49.80
C THR A 279 14.59 -4.91 48.74
N PHE A 280 13.55 -4.21 49.19
CA PHE A 280 12.54 -3.65 48.29
C PHE A 280 13.14 -2.53 47.43
N GLU A 281 14.01 -1.70 48.00
CA GLU A 281 14.66 -0.59 47.31
C GLU A 281 15.56 -1.09 46.17
N GLU A 282 16.34 -2.16 46.39
CA GLU A 282 17.16 -2.80 45.36
C GLU A 282 16.28 -3.41 44.24
N LEU A 283 15.13 -3.99 44.59
CA LEU A 283 14.19 -4.52 43.61
C LEU A 283 13.68 -3.40 42.69
N VAL A 284 13.20 -2.30 43.27
CA VAL A 284 12.66 -1.17 42.50
C VAL A 284 13.73 -0.60 41.56
N GLU A 285 14.94 -0.36 42.08
CA GLU A 285 16.05 0.17 41.28
C GLU A 285 16.39 -0.76 40.11
N ASN A 286 16.46 -2.07 40.34
CA ASN A 286 16.73 -3.06 39.30
C ASN A 286 15.62 -3.11 38.24
N LEU A 287 14.35 -3.07 38.66
CA LEU A 287 13.20 -3.08 37.76
C LEU A 287 13.13 -1.81 36.91
N ASP A 288 13.31 -0.63 37.51
CA ASP A 288 13.31 0.63 36.78
C ASP A 288 14.46 0.69 35.77
N ARG A 289 15.67 0.31 36.20
CA ARG A 289 16.84 0.34 35.33
C ARG A 289 16.73 -0.64 34.15
N THR A 290 16.30 -1.87 34.41
CA THR A 290 16.42 -2.96 33.43
C THR A 290 15.11 -3.24 32.71
N PHE A 291 14.02 -3.41 33.45
CA PHE A 291 12.72 -3.77 32.86
C PHE A 291 12.04 -2.55 32.24
N VAL A 292 11.94 -1.44 32.97
CA VAL A 292 11.36 -0.21 32.41
C VAL A 292 12.26 0.36 31.32
N GLY A 293 13.58 0.36 31.53
CA GLY A 293 14.56 0.70 30.49
C GLY A 293 14.38 -0.10 29.20
N PHE A 294 14.23 -1.42 29.30
CA PHE A 294 13.93 -2.27 28.13
C PHE A 294 12.63 -1.88 27.42
N LEU A 295 11.55 -1.61 28.17
CA LEU A 295 10.26 -1.22 27.57
C LEU A 295 10.37 0.12 26.81
N MET A 296 11.13 1.08 27.32
CA MET A 296 11.40 2.34 26.62
C MET A 296 12.17 2.10 25.32
N GLN A 297 13.22 1.28 25.35
CA GLN A 297 14.00 0.96 24.15
C GLN A 297 13.17 0.16 23.13
N LEU A 298 12.26 -0.67 23.59
CA LEU A 298 11.32 -1.39 22.73
C LEU A 298 10.35 -0.44 22.00
N PHE A 299 9.97 0.68 22.64
CA PHE A 299 9.19 1.74 22.00
C PHE A 299 9.97 2.39 20.86
N ALA A 300 11.25 2.73 21.07
CA ALA A 300 12.11 3.29 20.03
C ALA A 300 12.24 2.33 18.83
N VAL A 301 12.52 1.04 19.08
CA VAL A 301 12.58 0.01 18.03
C VAL A 301 11.25 -0.09 17.26
N TRP A 302 10.11 0.02 17.96
CA TRP A 302 8.79 0.01 17.34
C TRP A 302 8.56 1.24 16.46
N VAL A 303 8.86 2.44 16.97
CA VAL A 303 8.76 3.68 16.21
C VAL A 303 9.52 3.51 14.90
N THR A 304 10.81 3.15 14.97
CA THR A 304 11.63 2.93 13.77
C THR A 304 11.08 1.81 12.88
N ALA A 305 10.55 0.73 13.45
CA ALA A 305 9.93 -0.34 12.65
C ALA A 305 8.72 0.16 11.85
N ILE A 306 7.86 0.99 12.47
CA ILE A 306 6.71 1.60 11.80
C ILE A 306 7.15 2.65 10.76
N GLU A 307 8.16 3.48 11.05
CA GLU A 307 8.65 4.47 10.06
C GLU A 307 9.22 3.81 8.80
N TYR A 308 9.85 2.65 8.96
CA TYR A 308 10.44 1.88 7.88
C TYR A 308 9.50 0.81 7.30
N ASP A 309 8.22 0.81 7.69
CA ASP A 309 7.18 -0.11 7.21
C ASP A 309 7.57 -1.60 7.39
N ASN A 310 8.26 -1.92 8.48
CA ASN A 310 8.66 -3.28 8.83
C ASN A 310 7.62 -3.95 9.74
N LEU A 311 6.48 -4.29 9.15
CA LEU A 311 5.35 -4.89 9.87
C LEU A 311 5.69 -6.22 10.54
N ASP A 312 6.63 -6.99 9.98
CA ASP A 312 7.07 -8.24 10.60
C ASP A 312 7.82 -7.99 11.93
N LEU A 313 8.67 -6.96 11.99
CA LEU A 313 9.40 -6.59 13.20
C LEU A 313 8.42 -6.02 14.23
N ALA A 314 7.48 -5.19 13.79
CA ALA A 314 6.39 -4.69 14.61
C ALA A 314 5.56 -5.85 15.21
N GLN A 315 5.11 -6.79 14.38
CA GLN A 315 4.39 -7.98 14.83
C GLN A 315 5.19 -8.75 15.88
N GLN A 316 6.49 -8.95 15.66
CA GLN A 316 7.33 -9.64 16.63
C GLN A 316 7.43 -8.91 17.98
N ILE A 317 7.47 -7.58 17.97
CA ILE A 317 7.45 -6.77 19.20
C ILE A 317 6.15 -7.00 19.97
N VAL A 318 5.00 -6.97 19.29
CA VAL A 318 3.67 -7.20 19.90
C VAL A 318 3.57 -8.63 20.44
N GLU A 319 3.99 -9.62 19.67
CA GLU A 319 4.01 -11.02 20.11
C GLU A 319 4.94 -11.23 21.31
N GLY A 320 6.11 -10.60 21.31
CA GLY A 320 7.08 -10.64 22.40
C GLY A 320 6.51 -10.00 23.67
N LEU A 321 5.87 -8.84 23.54
CA LEU A 321 5.24 -8.12 24.64
C LEU A 321 4.06 -8.90 25.23
N HIS A 322 3.24 -9.54 24.38
CA HIS A 322 2.18 -10.43 24.82
C HIS A 322 2.72 -11.65 25.58
N LYS A 323 3.77 -12.30 25.06
CA LYS A 323 4.43 -13.43 25.76
C LYS A 323 5.00 -13.00 27.11
N LEU A 324 5.59 -11.81 27.19
CA LEU A 324 6.11 -11.24 28.43
C LEU A 324 4.97 -10.97 29.42
N TYR A 325 3.89 -10.30 28.99
CA TYR A 325 2.69 -10.06 29.79
C TYR A 325 2.13 -11.36 30.41
N VAL A 326 1.98 -12.41 29.61
CA VAL A 326 1.48 -13.72 30.09
C VAL A 326 2.42 -14.31 31.14
N ARG A 327 3.74 -14.23 30.93
CA ARG A 327 4.74 -14.74 31.90
C ARG A 327 4.76 -13.98 33.21
N THR A 328 4.55 -12.66 33.18
CA THR A 328 4.55 -11.85 34.41
C THR A 328 3.39 -12.18 35.36
N LYS A 329 2.35 -12.89 34.90
CA LYS A 329 1.22 -13.33 35.74
C LYS A 329 1.63 -14.20 36.93
N SER A 330 2.73 -14.94 36.84
CA SER A 330 3.22 -15.85 37.90
C SER A 330 4.35 -15.24 38.74
N ILE A 331 4.54 -13.93 38.65
CA ILE A 331 5.62 -13.21 39.32
C ILE A 331 4.99 -12.22 40.31
N ASP A 332 5.18 -12.49 41.59
CA ASP A 332 4.84 -11.58 42.67
C ASP A 332 6.07 -11.44 43.60
N TYR A 333 6.42 -10.21 43.96
CA TYR A 333 7.50 -9.90 44.88
C TYR A 333 6.92 -9.32 46.17
N THR A 334 7.22 -9.95 47.31
CA THR A 334 6.66 -9.57 48.61
C THR A 334 7.79 -9.23 49.59
N PHE A 335 7.78 -8.01 50.13
CA PHE A 335 8.74 -7.54 51.13
C PHE A 335 8.00 -6.88 52.28
N GLU A 336 7.91 -7.58 53.42
CA GLU A 336 7.22 -7.12 54.62
C GLU A 336 5.80 -6.57 54.36
N THR A 337 5.68 -5.24 54.18
CA THR A 337 4.43 -4.49 53.96
C THR A 337 4.28 -3.94 52.53
N LYS A 338 5.30 -4.08 51.68
CA LYS A 338 5.33 -3.58 50.30
C LYS A 338 5.30 -4.75 49.32
N GLN A 339 4.53 -4.59 48.24
CA GLN A 339 4.38 -5.61 47.21
C GLN A 339 4.50 -4.98 45.82
N ILE A 340 5.28 -5.63 44.95
CA ILE A 340 5.16 -5.46 43.51
C ILE A 340 4.55 -6.75 43.01
N ASP A 341 3.27 -6.68 42.67
CA ASP A 341 2.53 -7.82 42.18
C ASP A 341 2.63 -7.94 40.66
N SER A 342 2.14 -9.07 40.16
CA SER A 342 1.99 -9.32 38.72
C SER A 342 1.20 -8.20 38.02
N LEU A 343 0.25 -7.54 38.70
CA LEU A 343 -0.53 -6.44 38.15
C LEU A 343 0.37 -5.24 37.81
N TRP A 344 1.31 -4.88 38.69
CA TRP A 344 2.25 -3.80 38.43
C TRP A 344 3.07 -4.05 37.15
N LEU A 345 3.64 -5.25 37.00
CA LEU A 345 4.41 -5.63 35.81
C LEU A 345 3.55 -5.64 34.55
N GLN A 346 2.36 -6.24 34.63
CA GLN A 346 1.41 -6.32 33.53
C GLN A 346 0.94 -4.94 33.08
N SER A 347 0.70 -4.01 34.02
CA SER A 347 0.27 -2.65 33.71
C SER A 347 1.28 -1.91 32.82
N ARG A 348 2.58 -2.14 33.00
CA ARG A 348 3.63 -1.52 32.17
C ARG A 348 3.65 -2.09 30.76
N CYS A 349 3.49 -3.41 30.61
CA CYS A 349 3.37 -4.03 29.29
C CYS A 349 2.13 -3.53 28.55
N VAL A 350 0.98 -3.44 29.22
CA VAL A 350 -0.27 -2.95 28.63
C VAL A 350 -0.16 -1.47 28.26
N PHE A 351 0.42 -0.65 29.14
CA PHE A 351 0.66 0.76 28.86
C PHE A 351 1.55 0.95 27.64
N LEU A 352 2.65 0.19 27.52
CA LEU A 352 3.47 0.22 26.33
C LEU A 352 2.66 -0.18 25.10
N ALA A 353 1.94 -1.31 25.12
CA ALA A 353 1.12 -1.76 24.00
C ALA A 353 0.10 -0.71 23.54
N TYR A 354 -0.52 -0.01 24.49
CA TYR A 354 -1.40 1.12 24.21
C TYR A 354 -0.65 2.25 23.49
N CYS A 355 0.54 2.65 23.97
CA CYS A 355 1.38 3.66 23.31
C CYS A 355 1.79 3.24 21.89
N LEU A 356 2.18 1.96 21.69
CA LEU A 356 2.52 1.43 20.36
C LEU A 356 1.33 1.56 19.39
N GLY A 357 0.14 1.18 19.84
CA GLY A 357 -1.09 1.27 19.05
C GLY A 357 -1.52 2.72 18.78
N ALA A 358 -1.43 3.60 19.78
CA ALA A 358 -1.72 5.02 19.61
C ALA A 358 -0.78 5.67 18.59
N PHE A 359 0.51 5.35 18.62
CA PHE A 359 1.48 5.84 17.64
C PHE A 359 1.17 5.33 16.22
N ALA A 360 0.82 4.06 16.07
CA ALA A 360 0.52 3.45 14.78
C ALA A 360 -0.78 3.94 14.12
N VAL A 361 -1.68 4.58 14.87
CA VAL A 361 -2.92 5.20 14.34
C VAL A 361 -2.72 6.66 13.96
N VAL A 362 -1.73 7.34 14.56
CA VAL A 362 -1.42 8.75 14.30
C VAL A 362 -0.56 8.94 13.05
N LYS A 363 0.21 7.91 12.66
CA LYS A 363 0.88 7.82 11.36
C LYS A 363 0.00 7.12 10.34
#